data_AF-A0A0S7WQV4-F1
#
_entry.id   AF-A0A0S7WQV4-F1
#
_cell.length_a   1.000
_cell.length_b   1.000
_cell.length_c   1.000
_cell.angle_alpha   90.00
_cell.angle_beta   90.00
_cell.angle_gamma   90.00
#
_symmetry.space_group_name_H-M   'P 1'
#
loop_
_entity.id
_entity.type
_entity.pdbx_description
1 polymer ?
#
loop_
_entity_poly.entity_id
_entity_poly.type
_entity_poly.pdbx_seq_one_letter_code
_entity_poly.pdbx_strand_id
1 'polypeptide(L)'
;MSVVEAEGAKFWHQIVPGIYRGDVDPPRTSLGRLLTEFGADIVIGHPTFRNERTIGGLLESGIAGAVRNFPGQKVAFVVSDGTYREANRDESTLRVALDAAAGALSRLDEDARANILIVATPYEGYGGDRTPGKGSALKFIYEELAYASARLLILADGDLRNDMASWQDVYCRVDREHRDKHPGQHVFVTAAYERHFVDASLTRFIVGPLTTLLGCLVRGGISGDIALSADAAAIERGPWPEARRTYGTDIATTLDHLADERTIIYEVYLGAKLHDITDEAKLSVMPEQVIGSALERLLFHESRVQEVLTSGAPLRYPETWGPEETGIAFADPGTTDAFDIDAKIDALVERWPQFRPEVATVVGEEVAQSLTSEVASLSDLRSTDRAPARFLRLDADRWIDLLGRAVAYTLATGDLERASRAISYLYTAAFLEFCRARFEDLGLLTIDQVRAAQRRLGVPPERAQKFYHERVNGVATKLALDFYATRRRIKELKNGIAAEAAR
;
A
#
# COMPACT_ATOMS: atom_id res chain seq x y z
N MET A 1 4.46 15.34 -40.75
CA MET A 1 4.93 14.43 -39.70
C MET A 1 5.97 15.16 -38.85
N SER A 2 5.69 15.40 -37.56
CA SER A 2 6.66 16.06 -36.67
C SER A 2 7.79 15.11 -36.29
N VAL A 3 8.97 15.62 -35.89
CA VAL A 3 10.12 14.79 -35.45
C VAL A 3 9.74 13.83 -34.30
N VAL A 4 8.79 14.26 -33.45
CA VAL A 4 8.22 13.48 -32.34
C VAL A 4 7.30 12.34 -32.82
N GLU A 5 6.72 12.44 -34.01
CA GLU A 5 5.92 11.35 -34.61
C GLU A 5 6.80 10.23 -35.19
N ALA A 6 8.04 10.54 -35.58
CA ALA A 6 8.98 9.55 -36.09
C ALA A 6 9.72 8.78 -34.97
N GLU A 7 9.86 9.37 -33.78
CA GLU A 7 10.56 8.76 -32.63
C GLU A 7 9.68 7.75 -31.86
N GLY A 8 8.37 8.02 -31.69
CA GLY A 8 7.47 7.11 -30.96
C GLY A 8 7.26 5.75 -31.64
N ALA A 9 7.25 5.72 -32.98
CA ALA A 9 7.05 4.49 -33.75
C ALA A 9 8.26 3.53 -33.73
N LYS A 10 9.42 3.97 -33.25
CA LYS A 10 10.65 3.15 -33.13
C LYS A 10 10.87 2.56 -31.74
N PHE A 11 10.11 3.01 -30.73
CA PHE A 11 10.32 2.61 -29.34
C PHE A 11 9.62 1.29 -28.99
N TRP A 12 8.43 1.07 -29.55
CA TRP A 12 7.65 -0.14 -29.31
C TRP A 12 7.95 -1.18 -30.38
N HIS A 13 8.58 -2.28 -29.97
CA HIS A 13 8.89 -3.41 -30.85
C HIS A 13 7.78 -4.44 -30.75
N GLN A 14 6.97 -4.58 -31.80
CA GLN A 14 5.96 -5.62 -31.86
C GLN A 14 6.64 -6.98 -32.06
N ILE A 15 6.54 -7.85 -31.05
CA ILE A 15 7.15 -9.19 -31.08
C ILE A 15 6.24 -10.14 -31.87
N VAL A 16 4.94 -10.09 -31.57
CA VAL A 16 3.85 -10.76 -32.28
C VAL A 16 2.61 -9.86 -32.25
N PRO A 17 1.59 -10.08 -33.12
CA PRO A 17 0.38 -9.27 -33.09
C PRO A 17 -0.22 -9.17 -31.69
N GLY A 18 -0.39 -7.94 -31.20
CA GLY A 18 -0.92 -7.64 -29.86
C GLY A 18 0.09 -7.66 -28.70
N ILE A 19 1.39 -7.93 -28.95
CA ILE A 19 2.42 -7.93 -27.90
C ILE A 19 3.58 -7.01 -28.29
N TYR A 20 3.87 -6.04 -27.43
CA TYR A 20 4.93 -5.06 -27.61
C TYR A 20 5.95 -5.13 -26.47
N ARG A 21 7.22 -5.00 -26.86
CA ARG A 21 8.33 -4.76 -25.95
C ARG A 21 8.80 -3.31 -26.12
N GLY A 22 8.96 -2.59 -25.02
CA GLY A 22 9.58 -1.27 -25.00
C GLY A 22 11.08 -1.34 -24.71
N ASP A 23 11.79 -0.27 -25.06
CA ASP A 23 13.16 -0.02 -24.62
C ASP A 23 13.18 0.70 -23.25
N VAL A 24 14.35 1.06 -22.71
CA VAL A 24 14.44 1.89 -21.48
C VAL A 24 14.09 3.34 -21.78
N ASP A 25 13.51 4.02 -20.79
CA ASP A 25 13.14 5.44 -20.85
C ASP A 25 12.11 5.75 -21.95
N PRO A 26 10.88 5.21 -21.83
CA PRO A 26 9.81 5.51 -22.78
C PRO A 26 9.61 7.02 -22.95
N PRO A 27 9.64 7.52 -24.20
CA PRO A 27 9.32 8.92 -24.46
C PRO A 27 7.94 9.25 -23.93
N ARG A 28 7.76 10.47 -23.42
CA ARG A 28 6.44 10.92 -23.00
C ARG A 28 5.44 10.80 -24.16
N THR A 29 4.21 10.42 -23.84
CA THR A 29 3.10 10.15 -24.77
C THR A 29 3.20 8.84 -25.56
N SER A 30 4.33 8.13 -25.51
CA SER A 30 4.54 6.94 -26.34
C SER A 30 3.61 5.78 -25.99
N LEU A 31 3.39 5.48 -24.71
CA LEU A 31 2.48 4.43 -24.28
C LEU A 31 1.04 4.88 -24.51
N GLY A 32 0.70 6.12 -24.14
CA GLY A 32 -0.66 6.62 -24.28
C GLY A 32 -1.14 6.63 -25.74
N ARG A 33 -0.27 6.96 -26.70
CA ARG A 33 -0.57 6.84 -28.14
C ARG A 33 -0.85 5.39 -28.55
N LEU A 34 -0.01 4.45 -28.13
CA LEU A 34 -0.20 3.02 -28.42
C LEU A 34 -1.55 2.51 -27.84
N LEU A 35 -1.88 2.92 -26.62
CA LEU A 35 -3.16 2.61 -25.98
C LEU A 35 -4.36 3.21 -26.74
N THR A 36 -4.23 4.44 -27.23
CA THR A 36 -5.27 5.11 -28.05
C THR A 36 -5.43 4.46 -29.43
N GLU A 37 -4.33 4.11 -30.11
CA GLU A 37 -4.35 3.41 -31.40
C GLU A 37 -5.02 2.04 -31.29
N PHE A 38 -4.73 1.33 -30.20
CA PHE A 38 -5.44 0.09 -29.88
C PHE A 38 -6.92 0.36 -29.54
N GLY A 39 -7.24 1.50 -28.95
CA GLY A 39 -8.57 1.86 -28.47
C GLY A 39 -8.88 1.23 -27.12
N ALA A 40 -7.91 1.21 -26.20
CA ALA A 40 -8.05 0.62 -24.88
C ALA A 40 -9.22 1.24 -24.09
N ASP A 41 -10.17 0.41 -23.66
CA ASP A 41 -11.22 0.79 -22.70
C ASP A 41 -10.70 0.68 -21.26
N ILE A 42 -9.89 -0.35 -21.01
CA ILE A 42 -9.37 -0.71 -19.69
C ILE A 42 -7.87 -0.90 -19.78
N VAL A 43 -7.13 -0.37 -18.82
CA VAL A 43 -5.70 -0.61 -18.66
C VAL A 43 -5.46 -1.37 -17.36
N ILE A 44 -4.70 -2.46 -17.42
CA ILE A 44 -4.27 -3.23 -16.26
C ILE A 44 -2.75 -3.11 -16.14
N GLY A 45 -2.30 -2.34 -15.14
CA GLY A 45 -0.90 -2.05 -14.90
C GLY A 45 -0.29 -2.96 -13.84
N HIS A 46 0.91 -3.48 -14.13
CA HIS A 46 1.70 -4.31 -13.24
C HIS A 46 3.08 -3.68 -13.00
N PRO A 47 3.30 -2.99 -11.87
CA PRO A 47 4.65 -2.63 -11.46
C PRO A 47 5.42 -3.89 -11.06
N THR A 48 6.61 -4.08 -11.61
CA THR A 48 7.42 -5.29 -11.37
C THR A 48 8.87 -4.97 -11.00
N PHE A 49 9.46 -5.79 -10.13
CA PHE A 49 10.87 -5.80 -9.76
C PHE A 49 11.26 -7.19 -9.25
N ARG A 50 12.04 -7.94 -10.03
CA ARG A 50 12.43 -9.34 -9.79
C ARG A 50 11.22 -10.26 -9.57
N ASN A 51 10.25 -10.15 -10.49
CA ASN A 51 8.99 -10.88 -10.44
C ASN A 51 8.91 -12.00 -11.47
N GLU A 52 10.05 -12.50 -11.96
CA GLU A 52 10.12 -13.58 -12.94
C GLU A 52 9.45 -14.88 -12.48
N ARG A 53 9.18 -15.02 -11.17
CA ARG A 53 8.49 -16.19 -10.58
C ARG A 53 6.97 -16.05 -10.51
N THR A 54 6.43 -14.84 -10.70
CA THR A 54 5.01 -14.53 -10.43
C THR A 54 4.33 -13.92 -11.64
N ILE A 55 4.98 -13.01 -12.37
CA ILE A 55 4.36 -12.21 -13.43
C ILE A 55 3.75 -13.05 -14.56
N GLY A 56 4.36 -14.20 -14.89
CA GLY A 56 3.85 -15.09 -15.93
C GLY A 56 2.46 -15.63 -15.60
N GLY A 57 2.30 -16.25 -14.43
CA GLY A 57 1.00 -16.76 -13.97
C GLY A 57 -0.03 -15.65 -13.76
N LEU A 58 0.43 -14.47 -13.33
CA LEU A 58 -0.42 -13.29 -13.17
C LEU A 58 -1.00 -12.82 -14.51
N LEU A 59 -0.19 -12.74 -15.56
CA LEU A 59 -0.66 -12.39 -16.91
C LEU A 59 -1.56 -13.46 -17.49
N GLU A 60 -1.26 -14.76 -17.30
CA GLU A 60 -2.13 -15.83 -17.78
C GLU A 60 -3.53 -15.78 -17.14
N SER A 61 -3.59 -15.66 -15.81
CA SER A 61 -4.85 -15.49 -15.08
C SER A 61 -5.54 -14.18 -15.46
N GLY A 62 -4.78 -13.09 -15.58
CA GLY A 62 -5.27 -11.77 -15.93
C GLY A 62 -5.91 -11.71 -17.32
N ILE A 63 -5.27 -12.29 -18.34
CA ILE A 63 -5.78 -12.34 -19.72
C ILE A 63 -7.05 -13.19 -19.79
N ALA A 64 -7.05 -14.36 -19.14
CA ALA A 64 -8.24 -15.21 -19.08
C ALA A 64 -9.41 -14.50 -18.37
N GLY A 65 -9.12 -13.81 -17.26
CA GLY A 65 -10.07 -12.98 -16.55
C GLY A 65 -10.62 -11.84 -17.42
N ALA A 66 -9.76 -11.18 -18.21
CA ALA A 66 -10.18 -10.06 -19.03
C ALA A 66 -11.17 -10.48 -20.10
N VAL A 67 -10.90 -11.59 -20.79
CA VAL A 67 -11.81 -12.18 -21.78
C VAL A 67 -13.16 -12.55 -21.15
N ARG A 68 -13.15 -13.06 -19.91
CA ARG A 68 -14.36 -13.46 -19.17
C ARG A 68 -15.18 -12.26 -18.68
N ASN A 69 -14.52 -11.27 -18.08
CA ASN A 69 -15.18 -10.24 -17.27
C ASN A 69 -15.41 -8.93 -18.05
N PHE A 70 -14.65 -8.69 -19.12
CA PHE A 70 -14.78 -7.52 -19.98
C PHE A 70 -15.10 -7.93 -21.44
N PRO A 71 -16.17 -8.72 -21.68
CA PRO A 71 -16.46 -9.24 -23.00
C PRO A 71 -16.68 -8.10 -24.01
N GLY A 72 -15.98 -8.19 -25.15
CA GLY A 72 -16.06 -7.21 -26.25
C GLY A 72 -15.39 -5.86 -25.98
N GLN A 73 -14.75 -5.69 -24.83
CA GLN A 73 -14.01 -4.47 -24.50
C GLN A 73 -12.51 -4.68 -24.73
N LYS A 74 -11.82 -3.61 -25.09
CA LYS A 74 -10.38 -3.65 -25.35
C LYS A 74 -9.59 -3.44 -24.07
N VAL A 75 -8.85 -4.47 -23.66
CA VAL A 75 -8.07 -4.48 -22.42
C VAL A 75 -6.58 -4.49 -22.74
N ALA A 76 -5.85 -3.52 -22.19
CA ALA A 76 -4.40 -3.42 -22.34
C ALA A 76 -3.69 -3.76 -21.02
N PHE A 77 -2.78 -4.73 -21.05
CA PHE A 77 -1.89 -5.04 -19.94
C PHE A 77 -0.57 -4.26 -20.11
N VAL A 78 -0.14 -3.57 -19.07
CA VAL A 78 1.10 -2.78 -19.05
C VAL A 78 2.01 -3.30 -17.93
N VAL A 79 3.06 -4.04 -18.30
CA VAL A 79 4.12 -4.45 -17.37
C VAL A 79 5.19 -3.37 -17.35
N SER A 80 5.30 -2.67 -16.23
CA SER A 80 6.30 -1.62 -15.98
C SER A 80 7.40 -2.21 -15.09
N ASP A 81 8.53 -2.60 -15.69
CA ASP A 81 9.58 -3.38 -15.04
C ASP A 81 10.77 -2.53 -14.58
N GLY A 82 11.11 -2.64 -13.30
CA GLY A 82 12.30 -2.03 -12.72
C GLY A 82 13.46 -3.00 -12.53
N THR A 83 13.30 -4.27 -12.94
CA THR A 83 14.34 -5.31 -12.87
C THR A 83 15.46 -4.98 -13.84
N TYR A 84 15.07 -4.75 -15.09
CA TYR A 84 15.96 -4.29 -16.13
C TYR A 84 16.38 -2.84 -15.85
N ARG A 85 17.68 -2.65 -15.73
CA ARG A 85 18.35 -1.36 -15.65
C ARG A 85 19.46 -1.31 -16.68
N GLU A 86 19.79 -0.15 -17.21
CA GLU A 86 20.87 -0.03 -18.19
C GLU A 86 22.19 -0.59 -17.64
N ALA A 87 22.40 -0.42 -16.33
CA ALA A 87 23.57 -0.90 -15.62
C ALA A 87 23.63 -2.44 -15.43
N ASN A 88 22.50 -3.14 -15.37
CA ASN A 88 22.46 -4.59 -15.06
C ASN A 88 21.91 -5.46 -16.20
N ARG A 89 21.12 -4.88 -17.11
CA ARG A 89 20.44 -5.51 -18.24
C ARG A 89 19.75 -6.84 -17.91
N ASP A 90 19.14 -6.93 -16.73
CA ASP A 90 18.43 -8.13 -16.29
C ASP A 90 17.05 -8.21 -16.95
N GLU A 91 16.92 -9.03 -17.99
CA GLU A 91 15.68 -9.23 -18.76
C GLU A 91 14.75 -10.31 -18.18
N SER A 92 15.08 -10.91 -17.03
CA SER A 92 14.38 -12.10 -16.52
C SER A 92 12.87 -11.90 -16.39
N THR A 93 12.43 -10.82 -15.75
CA THR A 93 11.01 -10.47 -15.57
C THR A 93 10.32 -10.20 -16.91
N LEU A 94 10.92 -9.37 -17.78
CA LEU A 94 10.36 -9.01 -19.08
C LEU A 94 10.17 -10.23 -19.99
N ARG A 95 11.18 -11.11 -20.05
CA ARG A 95 11.11 -12.33 -20.86
C ARG A 95 9.97 -13.23 -20.41
N VAL A 96 9.87 -13.50 -19.11
CA VAL A 96 8.78 -14.33 -18.58
C VAL A 96 7.41 -13.71 -18.86
N ALA A 97 7.27 -12.39 -18.70
CA ALA A 97 6.03 -11.68 -18.98
C ALA A 97 5.61 -11.84 -20.46
N LEU A 98 6.54 -11.61 -21.40
CA LEU A 98 6.28 -11.71 -22.83
C LEU A 98 5.97 -13.14 -23.28
N ASP A 99 6.74 -14.13 -22.80
CA ASP A 99 6.55 -15.54 -23.13
C ASP A 99 5.18 -16.06 -22.63
N ALA A 100 4.81 -15.72 -21.39
CA ALA A 100 3.53 -16.09 -20.81
C ALA A 100 2.35 -15.43 -21.55
N ALA A 101 2.47 -14.14 -21.88
CA ALA A 101 1.47 -13.43 -22.66
C ALA A 101 1.28 -14.05 -24.06
N ALA A 102 2.37 -14.38 -24.76
CA ALA A 102 2.30 -15.05 -26.05
C ALA A 102 1.62 -16.42 -25.96
N GLY A 103 1.98 -17.20 -24.93
CA GLY A 103 1.31 -18.47 -24.63
C GLY A 103 -0.18 -18.30 -24.39
N ALA A 104 -0.58 -17.32 -23.58
CA ALA A 104 -1.97 -17.03 -23.28
C ALA A 104 -2.78 -16.60 -24.52
N LEU A 105 -2.26 -15.65 -25.30
CA LEU A 105 -2.94 -15.17 -26.51
C LEU A 105 -3.08 -16.27 -27.58
N SER A 106 -2.12 -17.19 -27.68
CA SER A 106 -2.19 -18.30 -28.64
C SER A 106 -3.36 -19.24 -28.39
N ARG A 107 -3.89 -19.27 -27.16
CA ARG A 107 -5.04 -20.10 -26.74
C ARG A 107 -6.39 -19.42 -26.98
N LEU A 108 -6.40 -18.13 -27.31
CA LEU A 108 -7.61 -17.37 -27.61
C LEU A 108 -7.98 -17.47 -29.10
N ASP A 109 -9.28 -17.35 -29.37
CA ASP A 109 -9.79 -17.12 -30.73
C ASP A 109 -9.42 -15.71 -31.25
N GLU A 110 -9.67 -15.46 -32.53
CA GLU A 110 -9.26 -14.23 -33.20
C GLU A 110 -9.94 -12.98 -32.61
N ASP A 111 -11.23 -13.07 -32.28
CA ASP A 111 -12.02 -11.96 -31.73
C ASP A 111 -11.56 -11.60 -30.31
N ALA A 112 -11.37 -12.60 -29.45
CA ALA A 112 -10.86 -12.39 -28.11
C ALA A 112 -9.43 -11.86 -28.13
N ARG A 113 -8.57 -12.39 -29.01
CA ARG A 113 -7.19 -11.92 -29.17
C ARG A 113 -7.12 -10.47 -29.66
N ALA A 114 -8.01 -10.06 -30.57
CA ALA A 114 -8.07 -8.68 -31.08
C ALA A 114 -8.44 -7.65 -30.00
N ASN A 115 -9.03 -8.10 -28.89
CA ASN A 115 -9.42 -7.27 -27.75
C ASN A 115 -8.38 -7.23 -26.63
N ILE A 116 -7.21 -7.87 -26.79
CA ILE A 116 -6.15 -7.86 -25.78
C ILE A 116 -4.86 -7.27 -26.36
N LEU A 117 -4.28 -6.31 -25.63
CA LEU A 117 -2.96 -5.74 -25.89
C LEU A 117 -2.04 -6.03 -24.70
N ILE A 118 -0.79 -6.40 -24.96
CA ILE A 118 0.25 -6.51 -23.93
C ILE A 118 1.41 -5.59 -24.30
N VAL A 119 1.82 -4.77 -23.33
CA VAL A 119 3.01 -3.92 -23.40
C VAL A 119 3.89 -4.23 -22.20
N ALA A 120 5.11 -4.70 -22.44
CA ALA A 120 6.11 -4.89 -21.39
C ALA A 120 7.30 -3.97 -21.64
N THR A 121 7.62 -3.11 -20.68
CA THR A 121 8.65 -2.10 -20.84
C THR A 121 9.48 -1.95 -19.56
N PRO A 122 10.80 -1.79 -19.68
CA PRO A 122 11.59 -1.37 -18.54
C PRO A 122 11.37 0.12 -18.24
N TYR A 123 11.61 0.52 -16.99
CA TYR A 123 11.65 1.92 -16.56
C TYR A 123 12.84 2.18 -15.63
N GLU A 124 13.46 3.36 -15.73
CA GLU A 124 14.51 3.84 -14.82
C GLU A 124 14.16 5.21 -14.24
N GLY A 125 12.97 5.28 -13.65
CA GLY A 125 12.30 6.54 -13.34
C GLY A 125 11.38 6.97 -14.48
N TYR A 126 10.88 8.22 -14.42
CA TYR A 126 10.01 8.76 -15.46
C TYR A 126 9.92 10.29 -15.41
N GLY A 127 9.80 10.93 -16.58
CA GLY A 127 9.57 12.36 -16.71
C GLY A 127 10.76 13.23 -16.27
N GLY A 128 11.99 12.77 -16.49
CA GLY A 128 13.22 13.46 -16.11
C GLY A 128 13.71 13.16 -14.68
N ASP A 129 12.94 12.39 -13.91
CA ASP A 129 13.30 11.91 -12.58
C ASP A 129 13.79 10.46 -12.67
N ARG A 130 14.93 10.15 -12.05
CA ARG A 130 15.60 8.83 -12.08
C ARG A 130 15.40 8.01 -10.81
N THR A 131 14.52 8.43 -9.91
CA THR A 131 14.24 7.72 -8.65
C THR A 131 13.71 6.33 -8.96
N PRO A 132 14.39 5.26 -8.53
CA PRO A 132 13.89 3.91 -8.72
C PRO A 132 12.84 3.56 -7.67
N GLY A 133 11.77 2.85 -8.07
CA GLY A 133 10.78 2.38 -7.11
C GLY A 133 9.41 2.12 -7.74
N LYS A 134 8.56 1.43 -6.98
CA LYS A 134 7.17 1.11 -7.37
C LYS A 134 6.42 2.39 -7.79
N GLY A 135 6.55 3.47 -7.04
CA GLY A 135 5.94 4.75 -7.40
C GLY A 135 6.37 5.25 -8.77
N SER A 136 7.65 5.20 -9.14
CA SER A 136 8.07 5.58 -10.50
C SER A 136 7.46 4.70 -11.61
N ALA A 137 7.29 3.40 -11.35
CA ALA A 137 6.58 2.50 -12.27
C ALA A 137 5.12 2.94 -12.50
N LEU A 138 4.44 3.32 -11.42
CA LEU A 138 3.06 3.81 -11.46
C LEU A 138 2.96 5.20 -12.04
N LYS A 139 3.92 6.08 -11.76
CA LYS A 139 3.98 7.45 -12.29
C LYS A 139 4.01 7.45 -13.82
N PHE A 140 4.79 6.53 -14.40
CA PHE A 140 4.80 6.31 -15.84
C PHE A 140 3.39 6.00 -16.37
N ILE A 141 2.68 5.04 -15.76
CA ILE A 141 1.32 4.66 -16.19
C ILE A 141 0.34 5.83 -16.02
N TYR A 142 0.33 6.50 -14.87
CA TYR A 142 -0.58 7.62 -14.60
C TYR A 142 -0.41 8.77 -15.59
N GLU A 143 0.83 9.17 -15.89
CA GLU A 143 1.13 10.22 -16.86
C GLU A 143 0.72 9.83 -18.28
N GLU A 144 0.98 8.60 -18.69
CA GLU A 144 0.69 8.14 -20.04
C GLU A 144 -0.80 7.95 -20.30
N LEU A 145 -1.58 7.67 -19.26
CA LEU A 145 -3.04 7.64 -19.35
C LEU A 145 -3.65 9.00 -19.73
N ALA A 146 -2.93 10.12 -19.59
CA ALA A 146 -3.40 11.40 -20.09
C ALA A 146 -3.60 11.44 -21.61
N TYR A 147 -2.95 10.51 -22.33
CA TYR A 147 -3.00 10.40 -23.78
C TYR A 147 -3.71 9.13 -24.25
N ALA A 148 -4.39 8.41 -23.34
CA ALA A 148 -5.17 7.22 -23.61
C ALA A 148 -6.67 7.51 -23.47
N SER A 149 -7.53 6.74 -24.15
CA SER A 149 -9.00 6.80 -24.00
C SER A 149 -9.55 5.81 -22.96
N ALA A 150 -8.68 5.18 -22.16
CA ALA A 150 -9.08 4.20 -21.17
C ALA A 150 -9.91 4.85 -20.06
N ARG A 151 -11.09 4.26 -19.77
CA ARG A 151 -12.00 4.75 -18.72
C ARG A 151 -11.67 4.20 -17.34
N LEU A 152 -11.04 3.03 -17.28
CA LEU A 152 -10.73 2.31 -16.05
C LEU A 152 -9.27 1.88 -16.06
N LEU A 153 -8.54 2.28 -15.02
CA LEU A 153 -7.22 1.76 -14.70
C LEU A 153 -7.37 0.77 -13.55
N ILE A 154 -6.81 -0.43 -13.71
CA ILE A 154 -6.61 -1.40 -12.63
C ILE A 154 -5.10 -1.51 -12.43
N LEU A 155 -4.63 -1.39 -11.19
CA LEU A 155 -3.25 -1.65 -10.82
C LEU A 155 -3.22 -2.87 -9.93
N ALA A 156 -2.24 -3.75 -10.15
CA ALA A 156 -2.07 -4.97 -9.36
C ALA A 156 -0.58 -5.29 -9.23
N ASP A 157 -0.14 -5.57 -8.01
CA ASP A 157 1.28 -5.81 -7.73
C ASP A 157 1.83 -7.01 -8.54
N GLY A 158 3.08 -6.91 -9.00
CA GLY A 158 3.72 -7.94 -9.81
C GLY A 158 4.06 -9.26 -9.09
N ASP A 159 4.00 -9.28 -7.75
CA ASP A 159 4.33 -10.44 -6.90
C ASP A 159 3.10 -11.27 -6.47
N LEU A 160 1.92 -10.92 -6.97
CA LEU A 160 0.68 -11.63 -6.68
C LEU A 160 0.67 -13.05 -7.23
N ARG A 161 0.01 -13.94 -6.48
CA ARG A 161 -0.36 -15.31 -6.90
C ARG A 161 -1.88 -15.55 -6.84
N ASN A 162 -2.63 -14.48 -6.61
CA ASN A 162 -4.08 -14.50 -6.53
C ASN A 162 -4.73 -14.77 -7.90
N ASP A 163 -5.99 -15.23 -7.88
CA ASP A 163 -6.80 -15.34 -9.10
C ASP A 163 -7.28 -13.97 -9.55
N MET A 164 -6.67 -13.45 -10.61
CA MET A 164 -7.03 -12.15 -11.17
C MET A 164 -8.41 -12.16 -11.82
N ALA A 165 -8.92 -13.31 -12.27
CA ALA A 165 -10.25 -13.38 -12.83
C ALA A 165 -11.33 -13.04 -11.79
N SER A 166 -11.17 -13.50 -10.55
CA SER A 166 -12.08 -13.11 -9.46
C SER A 166 -12.00 -11.63 -9.12
N TRP A 167 -10.78 -11.07 -9.05
CA TRP A 167 -10.61 -9.66 -8.70
C TRP A 167 -11.10 -8.70 -9.80
N GLN A 168 -10.84 -9.03 -11.06
CA GLN A 168 -11.35 -8.26 -12.21
C GLN A 168 -12.88 -8.28 -12.29
N ASP A 169 -13.54 -9.39 -11.95
CA ASP A 169 -15.00 -9.44 -11.83
C ASP A 169 -15.51 -8.44 -10.79
N VAL A 170 -14.89 -8.40 -9.61
CA VAL A 170 -15.22 -7.43 -8.55
C VAL A 170 -15.05 -5.99 -9.08
N TYR A 171 -13.89 -5.65 -9.65
CA TYR A 171 -13.66 -4.30 -10.19
C TYR A 171 -14.65 -3.93 -11.30
N CYS A 172 -15.00 -4.88 -12.19
CA CYS A 172 -15.99 -4.66 -13.23
C CYS A 172 -17.37 -4.36 -12.66
N ARG A 173 -17.79 -5.10 -11.63
CA ARG A 173 -19.09 -4.90 -10.98
C ARG A 173 -19.13 -3.59 -10.20
N VAL A 174 -18.05 -3.24 -9.49
CA VAL A 174 -17.93 -1.95 -8.79
C VAL A 174 -18.00 -0.78 -9.76
N ASP A 175 -17.24 -0.81 -10.87
CA ASP A 175 -17.30 0.23 -11.91
C ASP A 175 -18.72 0.42 -12.45
N ARG A 176 -19.42 -0.67 -12.74
CA ARG A 176 -20.80 -0.64 -13.23
C ARG A 176 -21.74 -0.02 -12.19
N GLU A 177 -21.71 -0.53 -10.97
CA GLU A 177 -22.55 -0.05 -9.88
C GLU A 177 -22.27 1.43 -9.55
N HIS A 178 -21.00 1.83 -9.56
CA HIS A 178 -20.60 3.21 -9.34
C HIS A 178 -21.18 4.15 -10.40
N ARG A 179 -21.09 3.80 -11.68
CA ARG A 179 -21.66 4.62 -12.76
C ARG A 179 -23.19 4.78 -12.64
N ASP A 180 -23.87 3.76 -12.12
CA ASP A 180 -25.31 3.79 -11.89
C ASP A 180 -25.68 4.64 -10.66
N LYS A 181 -24.94 4.49 -9.55
CA LYS A 181 -25.22 5.17 -8.27
C LYS A 181 -24.68 6.60 -8.17
N HIS A 182 -23.54 6.88 -8.80
CA HIS A 182 -22.78 8.12 -8.65
C HIS A 182 -22.38 8.71 -10.02
N PRO A 183 -23.35 9.01 -10.91
CA PRO A 183 -23.04 9.52 -12.25
C PRO A 183 -22.21 10.81 -12.19
N GLY A 184 -21.09 10.83 -12.91
CA GLY A 184 -20.19 11.99 -13.01
C GLY A 184 -19.22 12.17 -11.84
N GLN A 185 -19.20 11.24 -10.88
CA GLN A 185 -18.18 11.15 -9.84
C GLN A 185 -17.03 10.25 -10.28
N HIS A 186 -15.91 10.38 -9.58
CA HIS A 186 -14.72 9.55 -9.76
C HIS A 186 -14.84 8.32 -8.87
N VAL A 187 -14.22 7.22 -9.28
CA VAL A 187 -14.13 6.01 -8.45
C VAL A 187 -12.69 5.70 -8.12
N PHE A 188 -12.43 5.43 -6.85
CA PHE A 188 -11.21 4.84 -6.35
C PHE A 188 -11.55 3.60 -5.54
N VAL A 189 -11.13 2.44 -6.02
CA VAL A 189 -11.30 1.16 -5.35
C VAL A 189 -9.98 0.76 -4.71
N THR A 190 -10.00 0.44 -3.42
CA THR A 190 -8.88 -0.12 -2.69
C THR A 190 -9.25 -1.46 -2.04
N ALA A 191 -8.27 -2.34 -1.84
CA ALA A 191 -8.51 -3.67 -1.33
C ALA A 191 -8.45 -3.75 0.20
N ALA A 192 -9.38 -4.51 0.77
CA ALA A 192 -9.30 -5.06 2.11
C ALA A 192 -8.92 -6.54 2.03
N TYR A 193 -7.86 -6.90 2.75
CA TYR A 193 -7.33 -8.27 2.79
C TYR A 193 -7.49 -8.89 4.18
N GLU A 194 -7.63 -10.22 4.22
CA GLU A 194 -7.25 -10.96 5.41
C GLU A 194 -5.74 -11.08 5.49
N ARG A 195 -5.21 -10.72 6.66
CA ARG A 195 -3.76 -10.71 6.93
C ARG A 195 -3.52 -11.32 8.29
N HIS A 196 -2.47 -12.12 8.40
CA HIS A 196 -2.05 -12.68 9.67
C HIS A 196 -1.86 -11.55 10.71
N PHE A 197 -2.09 -11.84 12.00
CA PHE A 197 -2.06 -10.80 13.03
C PHE A 197 -0.65 -10.26 13.29
N VAL A 198 0.38 -10.99 12.88
CA VAL A 198 1.79 -10.54 12.90
C VAL A 198 2.26 -9.89 11.58
N ASP A 199 1.37 -9.67 10.62
CA ASP A 199 1.64 -8.94 9.37
C ASP A 199 0.92 -7.57 9.37
N ALA A 200 0.98 -6.77 8.30
CA ALA A 200 0.18 -5.56 8.07
C ALA A 200 0.24 -4.50 9.19
N SER A 201 1.40 -4.37 9.85
CA SER A 201 1.61 -3.42 10.96
C SER A 201 1.36 -1.97 10.56
N LEU A 202 1.86 -1.54 9.38
CA LEU A 202 1.67 -0.18 8.87
C LEU A 202 0.19 0.15 8.62
N THR A 203 -0.52 -0.76 7.96
CA THR A 203 -1.96 -0.65 7.67
C THR A 203 -2.75 -0.39 8.96
N ARG A 204 -2.45 -1.13 10.03
CA ARG A 204 -3.19 -1.07 11.30
C ARG A 204 -2.80 0.13 12.18
N PHE A 205 -1.51 0.41 12.32
CA PHE A 205 -1.02 1.38 13.32
C PHE A 205 -0.75 2.77 12.76
N ILE A 206 -0.55 2.89 11.44
CA ILE A 206 -0.27 4.17 10.77
C ILE A 206 -1.44 4.55 9.87
N VAL A 207 -1.71 3.75 8.84
CA VAL A 207 -2.60 4.12 7.73
C VAL A 207 -4.02 4.36 8.20
N GLY A 208 -4.63 3.39 8.90
CA GLY A 208 -5.97 3.54 9.46
C GLY A 208 -6.13 4.84 10.26
N PRO A 209 -5.33 5.07 11.32
CA PRO A 209 -5.35 6.33 12.05
C PRO A 209 -5.16 7.58 11.18
N LEU A 210 -4.16 7.62 10.29
CA LEU A 210 -3.85 8.83 9.53
C LEU A 210 -4.91 9.18 8.47
N THR A 211 -5.58 8.20 7.86
CA THR A 211 -6.69 8.47 6.92
C THR A 211 -7.84 9.24 7.58
N THR A 212 -8.05 9.01 8.88
CA THR A 212 -9.11 9.70 9.65
C THR A 212 -8.91 11.20 9.71
N LEU A 213 -7.67 11.69 9.54
CA LEU A 213 -7.34 13.12 9.50
C LEU A 213 -7.77 13.80 8.19
N LEU A 214 -8.16 13.03 7.17
CA LEU A 214 -8.87 13.55 5.98
C LEU A 214 -10.39 13.28 6.03
N GLY A 215 -10.88 12.81 7.18
CA GLY A 215 -12.30 12.72 7.48
C GLY A 215 -12.98 11.46 6.97
N CYS A 216 -12.23 10.41 6.64
CA CYS A 216 -12.77 9.09 6.33
C CYS A 216 -11.79 7.99 6.77
N LEU A 217 -12.30 6.92 7.39
CA LEU A 217 -11.48 5.77 7.78
C LEU A 217 -11.39 4.76 6.63
N VAL A 218 -10.20 4.65 6.04
CA VAL A 218 -9.88 3.63 5.02
C VAL A 218 -8.77 2.75 5.57
N ARG A 219 -9.09 1.48 5.87
CA ARG A 219 -8.11 0.57 6.48
C ARG A 219 -7.14 0.07 5.43
N GLY A 220 -7.64 -0.29 4.24
CA GLY A 220 -6.84 -0.76 3.10
C GLY A 220 -5.97 0.31 2.42
N GLY A 221 -5.71 1.45 3.07
CA GLY A 221 -5.12 2.65 2.44
C GLY A 221 -3.68 2.56 1.95
N ILE A 222 -3.08 1.36 1.91
CA ILE A 222 -1.81 1.07 1.25
C ILE A 222 -1.90 -0.17 0.35
N SER A 223 -3.10 -0.48 -0.17
CA SER A 223 -3.24 -1.51 -1.19
C SER A 223 -2.50 -1.08 -2.46
N GLY A 224 -1.65 -1.96 -2.99
CA GLY A 224 -1.11 -1.84 -4.35
C GLY A 224 -2.10 -2.28 -5.44
N ASP A 225 -3.23 -2.83 -5.01
CA ASP A 225 -4.22 -3.48 -5.86
C ASP A 225 -5.48 -2.63 -5.82
N ILE A 226 -5.60 -1.77 -6.83
CA ILE A 226 -6.57 -0.67 -6.87
C ILE A 226 -7.21 -0.54 -8.24
N ALA A 227 -8.39 0.08 -8.29
CA ALA A 227 -9.01 0.47 -9.56
C ALA A 227 -9.43 1.94 -9.51
N LEU A 228 -9.22 2.66 -10.62
CA LEU A 228 -9.40 4.10 -10.73
C LEU A 228 -10.14 4.42 -12.01
N SER A 229 -11.13 5.32 -11.97
CA SER A 229 -11.61 5.94 -13.20
C SER A 229 -10.52 6.78 -13.86
N ALA A 230 -10.66 7.07 -15.15
CA ALA A 230 -9.73 7.92 -15.89
C ALA A 230 -9.49 9.27 -15.20
N ASP A 231 -10.57 9.87 -14.68
CA ASP A 231 -10.49 11.14 -13.97
C ASP A 231 -9.80 10.98 -12.60
N ALA A 232 -10.02 9.87 -11.88
CA ALA A 232 -9.35 9.60 -10.60
C ALA A 232 -7.83 9.44 -10.84
N ALA A 233 -7.46 8.67 -11.86
CA ALA A 233 -6.07 8.53 -12.30
C ALA A 233 -5.45 9.88 -12.76
N ALA A 234 -6.25 10.89 -13.12
CA ALA A 234 -5.74 12.21 -13.47
C ALA A 234 -5.23 13.00 -12.25
N ILE A 235 -5.77 12.75 -11.05
CA ILE A 235 -5.31 13.36 -9.79
C ILE A 235 -3.84 13.00 -9.51
N GLU A 236 -3.44 11.80 -9.91
CA GLU A 236 -2.11 11.22 -9.68
C GLU A 236 -1.03 11.79 -10.62
N ARG A 237 -1.38 12.69 -11.55
CA ARG A 237 -0.46 13.25 -12.56
C ARG A 237 0.32 14.48 -12.09
N GLY A 238 0.11 14.95 -10.86
CA GLY A 238 0.86 16.07 -10.28
C GLY A 238 2.36 15.79 -10.02
N PRO A 239 3.16 16.80 -9.65
CA PRO A 239 4.55 16.60 -9.23
C PRO A 239 4.61 15.69 -7.98
N TRP A 240 5.55 14.74 -7.96
CA TRP A 240 5.72 13.78 -6.87
C TRP A 240 7.05 13.98 -6.15
N PRO A 241 7.06 13.99 -4.80
CA PRO A 241 8.29 13.91 -4.04
C PRO A 241 8.93 12.52 -4.15
N GLU A 242 10.22 12.41 -3.82
CA GLU A 242 10.98 11.16 -3.89
C GLU A 242 10.33 10.02 -3.09
N ALA A 243 9.83 10.30 -1.87
CA ALA A 243 9.16 9.31 -1.03
C ALA A 243 7.92 8.68 -1.69
N ARG A 244 7.19 9.45 -2.52
CA ARG A 244 6.04 8.93 -3.28
C ARG A 244 6.49 8.07 -4.46
N ARG A 245 7.65 8.35 -5.06
CA ARG A 245 8.22 7.56 -6.17
C ARG A 245 8.76 6.19 -5.72
N THR A 246 8.92 5.98 -4.42
CA THR A 246 9.39 4.73 -3.82
C THR A 246 8.22 3.93 -3.22
N TYR A 247 8.23 3.62 -1.91
CA TYR A 247 7.16 2.85 -1.25
C TYR A 247 5.99 3.70 -0.76
N GLY A 248 6.10 5.04 -0.78
CA GLY A 248 5.04 5.94 -0.33
C GLY A 248 3.85 6.10 -1.29
N THR A 249 3.93 5.54 -2.50
CA THR A 249 2.92 5.76 -3.55
C THR A 249 1.50 5.38 -3.12
N ASP A 250 1.31 4.21 -2.49
CA ASP A 250 -0.02 3.66 -2.23
C ASP A 250 -0.78 4.50 -1.18
N ILE A 251 -0.09 4.96 -0.12
CA ILE A 251 -0.68 5.85 0.88
C ILE A 251 -0.93 7.25 0.31
N ALA A 252 -0.02 7.74 -0.54
CA ALA A 252 -0.18 9.05 -1.14
C ALA A 252 -1.40 9.11 -2.06
N THR A 253 -1.57 8.10 -2.92
CA THR A 253 -2.76 7.92 -3.76
C THR A 253 -4.01 7.89 -2.89
N THR A 254 -4.03 7.10 -1.81
CA THR A 254 -5.20 7.04 -0.92
C THR A 254 -5.53 8.40 -0.30
N LEU A 255 -4.55 9.14 0.21
CA LEU A 255 -4.76 10.44 0.84
C LEU A 255 -5.20 11.51 -0.18
N ASP A 256 -4.73 11.45 -1.43
CA ASP A 256 -5.17 12.37 -2.49
C ASP A 256 -6.64 12.19 -2.83
N HIS A 257 -7.07 10.94 -2.96
CA HIS A 257 -8.47 10.62 -3.25
C HIS A 257 -9.38 10.88 -2.04
N LEU A 258 -8.85 10.83 -0.82
CA LEU A 258 -9.59 11.22 0.39
C LEU A 258 -9.80 12.74 0.50
N ALA A 259 -8.86 13.52 -0.04
CA ALA A 259 -8.93 14.98 -0.10
C ALA A 259 -9.84 15.48 -1.23
N ASP A 260 -10.02 14.70 -2.29
CA ASP A 260 -10.90 15.05 -3.41
C ASP A 260 -12.37 14.76 -3.09
N GLU A 261 -13.21 15.79 -3.10
CA GLU A 261 -14.64 15.67 -2.82
C GLU A 261 -15.42 14.96 -3.94
N ARG A 262 -14.83 14.87 -5.14
CA ARG A 262 -15.47 14.22 -6.29
C ARG A 262 -15.16 12.74 -6.39
N THR A 263 -14.32 12.20 -5.50
CA THR A 263 -13.98 10.78 -5.49
C THR A 263 -14.82 10.01 -4.49
N ILE A 264 -15.49 8.95 -4.99
CA ILE A 264 -16.12 7.93 -4.15
C ILE A 264 -15.13 6.78 -3.97
N ILE A 265 -14.83 6.48 -2.72
CA ILE A 265 -13.89 5.41 -2.36
C ILE A 265 -14.66 4.14 -2.05
N TYR A 266 -14.25 3.03 -2.65
CA TYR A 266 -14.71 1.69 -2.32
C TYR A 266 -13.61 0.91 -1.63
N GLU A 267 -13.88 0.30 -0.48
CA GLU A 267 -13.02 -0.68 0.17
C GLU A 267 -13.62 -2.08 -0.06
N VAL A 268 -12.96 -2.88 -0.91
CA VAL A 268 -13.50 -4.17 -1.39
C VAL A 268 -12.71 -5.34 -0.83
N TYR A 269 -13.42 -6.37 -0.35
CA TYR A 269 -12.81 -7.57 0.19
C TYR A 269 -12.24 -8.47 -0.93
N LEU A 270 -10.94 -8.70 -0.94
CA LEU A 270 -10.27 -9.50 -1.98
C LEU A 270 -9.69 -10.83 -1.46
N GLY A 271 -10.11 -11.28 -0.28
CA GLY A 271 -9.61 -12.50 0.34
C GLY A 271 -8.25 -12.31 1.01
N ALA A 272 -7.42 -13.36 1.03
CA ALA A 272 -6.04 -13.27 1.51
C ALA A 272 -5.11 -12.79 0.39
N LYS A 273 -4.16 -11.89 0.72
CA LYS A 273 -3.14 -11.45 -0.25
C LYS A 273 -2.02 -12.48 -0.35
N LEU A 274 -1.99 -13.25 -1.42
CA LEU A 274 -0.97 -14.27 -1.67
C LEU A 274 0.20 -13.65 -2.45
N HIS A 275 1.25 -13.24 -1.73
CA HIS A 275 2.43 -12.59 -2.29
C HIS A 275 3.73 -13.16 -1.70
N ASP A 276 4.87 -12.75 -2.26
CA ASP A 276 6.18 -13.13 -1.69
C ASP A 276 6.33 -12.62 -0.25
N ILE A 277 7.01 -13.39 0.61
CA ILE A 277 7.34 -12.90 1.95
C ILE A 277 8.16 -11.61 1.80
N THR A 278 7.74 -10.56 2.51
CA THR A 278 8.48 -9.29 2.49
C THR A 278 9.84 -9.50 3.14
N ASP A 279 10.91 -9.37 2.35
CA ASP A 279 12.31 -9.47 2.81
C ASP A 279 12.63 -8.41 3.90
N GLU A 280 13.47 -8.77 4.86
CA GLU A 280 13.97 -7.92 5.94
C GLU A 280 14.57 -6.60 5.42
N ALA A 281 15.25 -6.64 4.26
CA ALA A 281 15.76 -5.42 3.64
C ALA A 281 14.64 -4.43 3.31
N LYS A 282 13.51 -4.89 2.77
CA LYS A 282 12.32 -4.05 2.53
C LYS A 282 11.73 -3.54 3.84
N LEU A 283 11.62 -4.39 4.86
CA LEU A 283 11.06 -4.01 6.18
C LEU A 283 11.91 -2.98 6.93
N SER A 284 13.20 -2.85 6.63
CA SER A 284 14.08 -1.85 7.25
C SER A 284 13.88 -0.42 6.73
N VAL A 285 13.44 -0.25 5.47
CA VAL A 285 13.35 1.07 4.78
C VAL A 285 11.90 1.48 4.48
N MET A 286 11.05 0.53 4.12
CA MET A 286 9.66 0.77 3.73
C MET A 286 8.86 1.56 4.78
N PRO A 287 8.96 1.29 6.10
CA PRO A 287 8.16 2.01 7.07
C PRO A 287 8.39 3.52 7.07
N GLU A 288 9.66 3.95 7.04
CA GLU A 288 10.02 5.37 7.07
C GLU A 288 9.53 6.09 5.81
N GLN A 289 9.63 5.44 4.64
CA GLN A 289 9.12 6.01 3.38
C GLN A 289 7.60 6.13 3.36
N VAL A 290 6.88 5.10 3.82
CA VAL A 290 5.40 5.11 3.89
C VAL A 290 4.93 6.16 4.88
N ILE A 291 5.51 6.20 6.09
CA ILE A 291 5.17 7.20 7.12
C ILE A 291 5.50 8.60 6.62
N GLY A 292 6.70 8.82 6.08
CA GLY A 292 7.12 10.11 5.55
C GLY A 292 6.21 10.60 4.43
N SER A 293 5.82 9.73 3.51
CA SER A 293 4.86 10.07 2.45
C SER A 293 3.46 10.36 3.00
N ALA A 294 3.00 9.64 4.02
CA ALA A 294 1.71 9.92 4.66
C ALA A 294 1.71 11.31 5.32
N LEU A 295 2.75 11.62 6.10
CA LEU A 295 2.93 12.90 6.76
C LEU A 295 3.05 14.06 5.75
N GLU A 296 3.79 13.86 4.66
CA GLU A 296 3.90 14.84 3.58
C GLU A 296 2.54 15.14 2.95
N ARG A 297 1.71 14.12 2.66
CA ARG A 297 0.36 14.36 2.15
C ARG A 297 -0.55 15.06 3.14
N LEU A 298 -0.42 14.81 4.44
CA LEU A 298 -1.16 15.56 5.45
C LEU A 298 -0.76 17.03 5.47
N LEU A 299 0.52 17.36 5.26
CA LEU A 299 0.97 18.74 5.09
C LEU A 299 0.47 19.34 3.78
N PHE A 300 0.54 18.60 2.67
CA PHE A 300 0.05 19.07 1.39
C PHE A 300 -1.45 19.42 1.43
N HIS A 301 -2.24 18.61 2.14
CA HIS A 301 -3.67 18.81 2.35
C HIS A 301 -3.99 19.48 3.70
N GLU A 302 -3.10 20.34 4.21
CA GLU A 302 -3.23 20.92 5.56
C GLU A 302 -4.58 21.60 5.78
N SER A 303 -5.13 22.30 4.79
CA SER A 303 -6.45 22.94 4.88
C SER A 303 -7.55 21.93 5.24
N ARG A 304 -7.55 20.76 4.59
CA ARG A 304 -8.51 19.68 4.85
C ARG A 304 -8.26 19.04 6.22
N VAL A 305 -6.99 18.81 6.58
CA VAL A 305 -6.63 18.32 7.92
C VAL A 305 -7.15 19.28 8.99
N GLN A 306 -6.88 20.58 8.84
CA GLN A 306 -7.29 21.61 9.78
C GLN A 306 -8.82 21.69 9.93
N GLU A 307 -9.56 21.54 8.84
CA GLU A 307 -11.02 21.40 8.87
C GLU A 307 -11.42 20.21 9.75
N VAL A 308 -10.86 19.01 9.50
CA VAL A 308 -11.18 17.78 10.25
C VAL A 308 -10.81 17.89 11.73
N LEU A 309 -9.66 18.48 12.07
CA LEU A 309 -9.23 18.69 13.46
C LEU A 309 -10.20 19.58 14.25
N THR A 310 -10.94 20.46 13.55
CA THR A 310 -11.91 21.38 14.16
C THR A 310 -13.35 20.93 14.03
N SER A 311 -13.65 20.09 13.04
CA SER A 311 -15.00 19.69 12.68
C SER A 311 -15.67 18.83 13.75
N GLY A 312 -16.96 19.09 13.95
CA GLY A 312 -17.88 18.24 14.69
C GLY A 312 -18.56 17.18 13.83
N ALA A 313 -18.27 17.14 12.51
CA ALA A 313 -18.86 16.17 11.61
C ALA A 313 -18.46 14.74 12.00
N PRO A 314 -19.35 13.75 11.80
CA PRO A 314 -19.01 12.35 11.99
C PRO A 314 -17.94 11.93 10.97
N LEU A 315 -17.10 11.00 11.39
CA LEU A 315 -16.13 10.36 10.51
C LEU A 315 -16.87 9.58 9.40
N ARG A 316 -16.45 9.76 8.15
CA ARG A 316 -17.01 9.01 7.00
C ARG A 316 -16.37 7.63 6.89
N TYR A 317 -16.98 6.78 6.08
CA TYR A 317 -16.48 5.46 5.69
C TYR A 317 -16.57 5.31 4.17
N PRO A 318 -15.69 4.52 3.53
CA PRO A 318 -15.84 4.17 2.13
C PRO A 318 -17.10 3.33 1.91
N GLU A 319 -17.55 3.23 0.67
CA GLU A 319 -18.47 2.18 0.26
C GLU A 319 -17.77 0.83 0.46
N THR A 320 -18.41 -0.13 1.11
CA THR A 320 -17.76 -1.41 1.46
C THR A 320 -18.42 -2.57 0.76
N TRP A 321 -17.60 -3.43 0.14
CA TRP A 321 -18.05 -4.71 -0.40
C TRP A 321 -17.37 -5.83 0.37
N GLY A 322 -18.15 -6.59 1.13
CA GLY A 322 -17.68 -7.73 1.90
C GLY A 322 -17.67 -9.02 1.09
N PRO A 323 -17.49 -10.18 1.75
CA PRO A 323 -17.54 -11.50 1.12
C PRO A 323 -18.81 -11.77 0.32
N GLU A 324 -19.95 -11.23 0.75
CA GLU A 324 -21.25 -11.43 0.10
C GLU A 324 -21.31 -10.66 -1.23
N GLU A 325 -20.96 -9.38 -1.23
CA GLU A 325 -20.96 -8.54 -2.42
C GLU A 325 -19.87 -8.97 -3.41
N THR A 326 -18.68 -9.30 -2.91
CA THR A 326 -17.55 -9.70 -3.76
C THR A 326 -17.67 -11.14 -4.26
N GLY A 327 -18.39 -12.02 -3.56
CA GLY A 327 -18.41 -13.45 -3.83
C GLY A 327 -17.13 -14.17 -3.43
N ILE A 328 -16.22 -13.49 -2.71
CA ILE A 328 -14.96 -14.06 -2.22
C ILE A 328 -15.14 -14.41 -0.75
N ALA A 329 -15.18 -15.70 -0.43
CA ALA A 329 -15.33 -16.18 0.94
C ALA A 329 -14.12 -15.82 1.82
N PHE A 330 -14.33 -15.88 3.15
CA PHE A 330 -13.26 -15.70 4.12
C PHE A 330 -12.08 -16.64 3.81
N ALA A 331 -10.90 -16.06 3.67
CA ALA A 331 -9.65 -16.78 3.49
C ALA A 331 -8.84 -16.75 4.78
N ASP A 332 -8.72 -17.91 5.45
CA ASP A 332 -7.90 -18.06 6.64
C ASP A 332 -6.41 -17.80 6.31
N PRO A 333 -5.75 -16.81 6.94
CA PRO A 333 -4.31 -16.60 6.78
C PRO A 333 -3.44 -17.80 7.18
N GLY A 334 -3.96 -18.74 7.96
CA GLY A 334 -3.27 -19.97 8.35
C GLY A 334 -2.12 -19.74 9.33
N THR A 335 -1.04 -20.50 9.18
CA THR A 335 0.16 -20.42 10.03
C THR A 335 1.33 -19.74 9.34
N THR A 336 2.18 -19.05 10.10
CA THR A 336 3.40 -18.39 9.61
C THR A 336 4.59 -18.63 10.54
N ASP A 337 5.81 -18.48 9.99
CA ASP A 337 7.10 -18.45 10.70
C ASP A 337 7.77 -17.05 10.64
N ALA A 338 7.07 -16.03 10.13
CA ALA A 338 7.61 -14.68 9.92
C ALA A 338 7.82 -13.87 11.22
N PHE A 339 7.45 -14.42 12.38
CA PHE A 339 7.62 -13.75 13.67
C PHE A 339 8.70 -14.47 14.49
N ASP A 340 9.69 -13.70 14.96
CA ASP A 340 10.72 -14.18 15.87
C ASP A 340 10.80 -13.23 17.07
N ILE A 341 10.36 -13.68 18.26
CA ILE A 341 10.28 -12.81 19.43
C ILE A 341 11.64 -12.27 19.85
N ASP A 342 12.69 -13.08 19.74
CA ASP A 342 14.04 -12.70 20.15
C ASP A 342 14.58 -11.65 19.17
N ALA A 343 14.46 -11.88 17.87
CA ALA A 343 14.86 -10.89 16.87
C ALA A 343 14.11 -9.56 17.01
N LYS A 344 12.82 -9.58 17.41
CA LYS A 344 12.04 -8.35 17.66
C LYS A 344 12.49 -7.61 18.92
N ILE A 345 12.82 -8.33 20.00
CA ILE A 345 13.39 -7.72 21.21
C ILE A 345 14.76 -7.10 20.90
N ASP A 346 15.60 -7.83 20.18
CA ASP A 346 16.95 -7.41 19.78
C ASP A 346 16.88 -6.13 18.95
N ALA A 347 15.98 -6.09 17.96
CA ALA A 347 15.75 -4.92 17.14
C ALA A 347 15.31 -3.69 17.95
N LEU A 348 14.49 -3.85 19.01
CA LEU A 348 14.12 -2.72 19.88
C LEU A 348 15.32 -2.22 20.69
N VAL A 349 16.10 -3.14 21.27
CA VAL A 349 17.24 -2.80 22.14
C VAL A 349 18.37 -2.15 21.33
N GLU A 350 18.80 -2.79 20.25
CA GLU A 350 19.97 -2.38 19.47
C GLU A 350 19.73 -1.10 18.69
N ARG A 351 18.48 -0.87 18.24
CA ARG A 351 18.13 0.32 17.46
C ARG A 351 17.74 1.50 18.32
N TRP A 352 17.48 1.35 19.62
CA TRP A 352 17.06 2.49 20.45
C TRP A 352 18.02 3.70 20.41
N PRO A 353 19.35 3.53 20.50
CA PRO A 353 20.28 4.67 20.53
C PRO A 353 20.19 5.57 19.29
N GLN A 354 19.93 5.00 18.11
CA GLN A 354 19.80 5.77 16.85
C GLN A 354 18.46 6.50 16.71
N PHE A 355 17.41 6.08 17.44
CA PHE A 355 16.07 6.68 17.36
C PHE A 355 15.77 7.61 18.55
N ARG A 356 16.46 7.44 19.69
CA ARG A 356 16.25 8.26 20.89
C ARG A 356 16.27 9.76 20.61
N PRO A 357 17.23 10.34 19.85
CA PRO A 357 17.26 11.78 19.60
C PRO A 357 16.00 12.30 18.90
N GLU A 358 15.50 11.54 17.92
CA GLU A 358 14.31 11.94 17.16
C GLU A 358 13.05 11.75 18.01
N VAL A 359 12.97 10.68 18.80
CA VAL A 359 11.86 10.49 19.75
C VAL A 359 11.83 11.60 20.80
N ALA A 360 12.98 11.98 21.37
CA ALA A 360 13.07 13.08 22.32
C ALA A 360 12.60 14.41 21.70
N THR A 361 13.02 14.68 20.46
CA THR A 361 12.64 15.90 19.73
C THR A 361 11.15 15.94 19.39
N VAL A 362 10.59 14.83 18.90
CA VAL A 362 9.24 14.78 18.32
C VAL A 362 8.15 14.60 19.37
N VAL A 363 8.37 13.75 20.38
CA VAL A 363 7.34 13.41 21.39
C VAL A 363 7.69 13.85 22.81
N GLY A 364 8.93 14.31 23.03
CA GLY A 364 9.41 14.92 24.28
C GLY A 364 10.46 14.08 25.03
N GLU A 365 11.37 14.77 25.71
CA GLU A 365 12.48 14.15 26.47
C GLU A 365 11.98 13.23 27.60
N GLU A 366 10.89 13.57 28.28
CA GLU A 366 10.30 12.72 29.33
C GLU A 366 9.88 11.35 28.78
N VAL A 367 9.25 11.33 27.61
CA VAL A 367 8.85 10.09 26.93
C VAL A 367 10.09 9.30 26.52
N ALA A 368 11.10 9.95 25.95
CA ALA A 368 12.35 9.30 25.58
C ALA A 368 13.07 8.69 26.79
N GLN A 369 13.06 9.36 27.95
CA GLN A 369 13.66 8.84 29.18
C GLN A 369 12.89 7.63 29.73
N SER A 370 11.55 7.67 29.68
CA SER A 370 10.69 6.54 30.04
C SER A 370 10.97 5.33 29.15
N LEU A 371 11.01 5.52 27.83
CA LEU A 371 11.33 4.45 26.87
C LEU A 371 12.74 3.90 27.05
N THR A 372 13.72 4.75 27.38
CA THR A 372 15.09 4.30 27.67
C THR A 372 15.12 3.31 28.84
N SER A 373 14.36 3.58 29.90
CA SER A 373 14.24 2.69 31.06
C SER A 373 13.56 1.37 30.69
N GLU A 374 12.53 1.42 29.86
CA GLU A 374 11.81 0.24 29.37
C GLU A 374 12.69 -0.64 28.47
N VAL A 375 13.43 -0.02 27.53
CA VAL A 375 14.41 -0.70 26.66
C VAL A 375 15.49 -1.39 27.49
N ALA A 376 16.05 -0.72 28.50
CA ALA A 376 17.04 -1.33 29.38
C ALA A 376 16.50 -2.61 30.03
N SER A 377 15.23 -2.60 30.45
CA SER A 377 14.58 -3.76 31.07
C SER A 377 14.25 -4.91 30.11
N LEU A 378 14.33 -4.71 28.78
CA LEU A 378 14.12 -5.78 27.80
C LEU A 378 15.32 -6.73 27.72
N SER A 379 16.52 -6.24 28.01
CA SER A 379 17.74 -7.04 27.95
C SER A 379 17.70 -8.23 28.92
N ASP A 380 17.01 -8.07 30.05
CA ASP A 380 16.85 -9.10 31.09
C ASP A 380 15.85 -10.20 30.71
N LEU A 381 14.99 -9.98 29.71
CA LEU A 381 13.99 -10.95 29.28
C LEU A 381 14.60 -12.12 28.50
N ARG A 382 15.76 -11.91 27.87
CA ARG A 382 16.43 -12.96 27.07
C ARG A 382 16.78 -14.19 27.89
N SER A 383 17.14 -14.00 29.16
CA SER A 383 17.66 -15.04 30.05
C SER A 383 16.60 -15.73 30.92
N THR A 384 15.33 -15.33 30.83
CA THR A 384 14.27 -15.80 31.72
C THR A 384 13.12 -16.43 30.94
N ASP A 385 13.14 -17.76 30.80
CA ASP A 385 12.17 -18.52 29.97
C ASP A 385 10.71 -18.35 30.39
N ARG A 386 10.43 -18.26 31.71
CA ARG A 386 9.05 -18.15 32.24
C ARG A 386 8.59 -16.71 32.47
N ALA A 387 9.32 -15.72 32.00
CA ALA A 387 8.89 -14.33 32.10
C ALA A 387 7.66 -14.09 31.19
N PRO A 388 6.70 -13.24 31.61
CA PRO A 388 5.62 -12.79 30.73
C PRO A 388 6.20 -12.12 29.48
N ALA A 389 5.67 -12.46 28.31
CA ALA A 389 6.04 -11.77 27.08
C ALA A 389 5.66 -10.28 27.20
N ARG A 390 6.61 -9.37 26.94
CA ARG A 390 6.41 -7.91 27.00
C ARG A 390 7.40 -7.18 26.08
N PHE A 391 7.02 -5.98 25.64
CA PHE A 391 7.87 -5.07 24.87
C PHE A 391 7.94 -3.72 25.61
N LEU A 392 7.74 -2.59 24.91
CA LEU A 392 7.84 -1.24 25.46
C LEU A 392 6.53 -0.68 26.02
N ARG A 393 5.56 -1.54 26.38
CA ARG A 393 4.30 -1.12 27.02
C ARG A 393 3.61 0.05 26.29
N LEU A 394 3.70 0.05 24.96
CA LEU A 394 2.98 0.95 24.08
C LEU A 394 1.63 0.33 23.75
N ASP A 395 0.73 0.32 24.74
CA ASP A 395 -0.66 -0.05 24.51
C ASP A 395 -1.36 0.95 23.57
N ALA A 396 -2.63 0.68 23.25
CA ALA A 396 -3.39 1.50 22.30
C ALA A 396 -3.43 2.98 22.69
N ASP A 397 -3.70 3.28 23.97
CA ASP A 397 -3.85 4.65 24.45
C ASP A 397 -2.53 5.41 24.40
N ARG A 398 -1.43 4.78 24.86
CA ARG A 398 -0.09 5.38 24.78
C ARG A 398 0.35 5.56 23.33
N TRP A 399 0.07 4.60 22.45
CA TRP A 399 0.35 4.75 21.02
C TRP A 399 -0.42 5.92 20.38
N ILE A 400 -1.71 6.05 20.68
CA ILE A 400 -2.55 7.14 20.18
C ILE A 400 -1.99 8.51 20.58
N ASP A 401 -1.57 8.68 21.83
CA ASP A 401 -0.96 9.92 22.30
C ASP A 401 0.34 10.23 21.54
N LEU A 402 1.24 9.25 21.41
CA LEU A 402 2.52 9.42 20.73
C LEU A 402 2.36 9.72 19.23
N LEU A 403 1.46 9.03 18.55
CA LEU A 403 1.14 9.31 17.15
C LEU A 403 0.56 10.73 17.01
N GLY A 404 -0.34 11.12 17.91
CA GLY A 404 -0.94 12.46 17.94
C GLY A 404 0.09 13.57 18.14
N ARG A 405 1.07 13.37 19.03
CA ARG A 405 2.21 14.30 19.22
C ARG A 405 3.07 14.40 17.98
N ALA A 406 3.40 13.26 17.35
CA ALA A 406 4.24 13.27 16.15
C ALA A 406 3.55 13.94 14.95
N VAL A 407 2.24 13.74 14.78
CA VAL A 407 1.43 14.48 13.80
C VAL A 407 1.41 15.97 14.13
N ALA A 408 1.16 16.34 15.40
CA ALA A 408 1.15 17.74 15.82
C ALA A 408 2.50 18.43 15.58
N TYR A 409 3.61 17.75 15.89
CA TYR A 409 4.97 18.20 15.59
C TYR A 409 5.14 18.44 14.10
N THR A 410 4.81 17.45 13.26
CA THR A 410 4.91 17.54 11.81
C THR A 410 4.14 18.75 11.27
N LEU A 411 2.87 18.90 11.67
CA LEU A 411 2.03 20.02 11.24
C LEU A 411 2.52 21.39 11.72
N ALA A 412 3.28 21.45 12.82
CA ALA A 412 3.80 22.70 13.38
C ALA A 412 5.16 23.10 12.77
N THR A 413 6.02 22.12 12.46
CA THR A 413 7.42 22.36 12.08
C THR A 413 7.72 22.08 10.61
N GLY A 414 6.91 21.23 9.96
CA GLY A 414 7.21 20.69 8.63
C GLY A 414 8.37 19.67 8.61
N ASP A 415 8.91 19.27 9.77
CA ASP A 415 10.05 18.36 9.87
C ASP A 415 9.60 16.90 9.70
N LEU A 416 9.58 16.46 8.45
CA LEU A 416 9.19 15.12 8.03
C LEU A 416 10.23 14.06 8.40
N GLU A 417 11.52 14.40 8.38
CA GLU A 417 12.62 13.46 8.59
C GLU A 417 12.60 12.96 10.04
N ARG A 418 12.61 13.88 11.02
CA ARG A 418 12.60 13.49 12.42
C ARG A 418 11.30 12.80 12.81
N ALA A 419 10.17 13.32 12.32
CA ALA A 419 8.86 12.74 12.61
C ALA A 419 8.74 11.30 12.09
N SER A 420 9.10 11.06 10.82
CA SER A 420 9.02 9.72 10.22
C SER A 420 9.95 8.72 10.89
N ARG A 421 11.19 9.14 11.25
CA ARG A 421 12.15 8.31 12.00
C ARG A 421 11.63 7.96 13.39
N ALA A 422 11.13 8.94 14.15
CA ALA A 422 10.59 8.72 15.48
C ALA A 422 9.39 7.76 15.46
N ILE A 423 8.42 8.01 14.56
CA ILE A 423 7.23 7.15 14.39
C ILE A 423 7.65 5.73 13.98
N SER A 424 8.63 5.58 13.09
CA SER A 424 9.09 4.27 12.59
C SER A 424 9.52 3.32 13.71
N TYR A 425 10.20 3.84 14.74
CA TYR A 425 10.55 3.06 15.92
C TYR A 425 9.33 2.81 16.83
N LEU A 426 8.56 3.87 17.12
CA LEU A 426 7.45 3.80 18.08
C LEU A 426 6.31 2.89 17.61
N TYR A 427 5.93 2.94 16.32
CA TYR A 427 4.86 2.07 15.81
C TYR A 427 5.28 0.60 15.83
N THR A 428 6.57 0.31 15.61
CA THR A 428 7.10 -1.07 15.69
C THR A 428 6.88 -1.61 17.11
N ALA A 429 7.21 -0.83 18.13
CA ALA A 429 6.98 -1.21 19.51
C ALA A 429 5.48 -1.34 19.86
N ALA A 430 4.62 -0.44 19.38
CA ALA A 430 3.17 -0.54 19.57
C ALA A 430 2.56 -1.78 18.90
N PHE A 431 3.04 -2.10 17.69
CA PHE A 431 2.63 -3.30 16.97
C PHE A 431 3.02 -4.59 17.70
N LEU A 432 4.20 -4.62 18.32
CA LEU A 432 4.64 -5.78 19.10
C LEU A 432 3.78 -5.96 20.36
N GLU A 433 3.36 -4.89 21.03
CA GLU A 433 2.39 -4.97 22.13
C GLU A 433 1.01 -5.49 21.68
N PHE A 434 0.59 -5.15 20.46
CA PHE A 434 -0.60 -5.76 19.86
C PHE A 434 -0.43 -7.26 19.61
N CYS A 435 0.73 -7.69 19.08
CA CYS A 435 1.06 -9.11 18.90
C CYS A 435 1.06 -9.84 20.24
N ARG A 436 1.65 -9.24 21.29
CA ARG A 436 1.62 -9.75 22.67
C ARG A 436 0.20 -10.03 23.15
N ALA A 437 -0.72 -9.09 22.95
CA ALA A 437 -2.12 -9.29 23.31
C ALA A 437 -2.80 -10.39 22.48
N ARG A 438 -2.37 -10.62 21.23
CA ARG A 438 -2.86 -11.76 20.42
C ARG A 438 -2.29 -13.10 20.90
N PHE A 439 -1.06 -13.12 21.40
CA PHE A 439 -0.49 -14.29 22.06
C PHE A 439 -1.29 -14.67 23.30
N GLU A 440 -1.69 -13.69 24.11
CA GLU A 440 -2.58 -13.92 25.27
C GLU A 440 -3.94 -14.51 24.86
N ASP A 441 -4.54 -14.02 23.78
CA ASP A 441 -5.79 -14.55 23.22
C ASP A 441 -5.68 -16.03 22.78
N LEU A 442 -4.45 -16.48 22.48
CA LEU A 442 -4.10 -17.84 22.09
C LEU A 442 -3.55 -18.67 23.26
N GLY A 443 -3.47 -18.10 24.48
CA GLY A 443 -2.94 -18.79 25.67
C GLY A 443 -1.41 -18.87 25.74
N LEU A 444 -0.70 -18.08 24.92
CA LEU A 444 0.76 -17.96 24.91
C LEU A 444 1.17 -16.77 25.80
N LEU A 445 1.33 -17.02 27.10
CA LEU A 445 1.52 -15.99 28.14
C LEU A 445 3.01 -15.70 28.41
N THR A 446 3.89 -16.68 28.21
CA THR A 446 5.31 -16.59 28.53
C THR A 446 6.18 -16.60 27.28
N ILE A 447 7.42 -16.11 27.40
CA ILE A 447 8.36 -16.03 26.27
C ILE A 447 8.66 -17.42 25.70
N ASP A 448 8.89 -18.44 26.53
CA ASP A 448 9.12 -19.82 26.08
C ASP A 448 7.95 -20.39 25.26
N GLN A 449 6.70 -20.09 25.64
CA GLN A 449 5.50 -20.48 24.90
C GLN A 449 5.44 -19.81 23.52
N VAL A 450 5.76 -18.51 23.45
CA VAL A 450 5.82 -17.81 22.16
C VAL A 450 6.94 -18.38 21.29
N ARG A 451 8.16 -18.57 21.83
CA ARG A 451 9.28 -19.19 21.11
C ARG A 451 8.94 -20.57 20.55
N ALA A 452 8.24 -21.39 21.34
CA ALA A 452 7.82 -22.72 20.92
C ALA A 452 6.78 -22.67 19.77
N ALA A 453 5.91 -21.65 19.75
CA ALA A 453 4.86 -21.50 18.74
C ALA A 453 5.32 -20.75 17.47
N GLN A 454 6.35 -19.92 17.55
CA GLN A 454 6.65 -18.89 16.53
C GLN A 454 6.95 -19.44 15.12
N ARG A 455 7.40 -20.70 15.00
CA ARG A 455 7.66 -21.35 13.70
C ARG A 455 6.40 -21.80 12.96
N ARG A 456 5.25 -21.87 13.63
CA ARG A 456 3.96 -22.27 13.05
C ARG A 456 2.84 -21.49 13.73
N LEU A 457 3.06 -20.20 13.94
CA LEU A 457 2.16 -19.33 14.65
C LEU A 457 0.89 -19.15 13.80
N GLY A 458 -0.27 -19.41 14.38
CA GLY A 458 -1.55 -19.28 13.70
C GLY A 458 -2.72 -19.43 14.65
N VAL A 459 -3.91 -19.25 14.13
CA VAL A 459 -5.17 -19.38 14.87
C VAL A 459 -5.80 -20.73 14.52
N PRO A 460 -6.37 -21.49 15.48
CA PRO A 460 -7.13 -22.68 15.16
C PRO A 460 -8.24 -22.39 14.12
N PRO A 461 -8.36 -23.16 13.02
CA PRO A 461 -9.24 -22.84 11.89
C PRO A 461 -10.70 -22.59 12.30
N GLU A 462 -11.22 -23.34 13.26
CA GLU A 462 -12.58 -23.23 13.77
C GLU A 462 -12.86 -21.90 14.52
N ARG A 463 -11.80 -21.18 14.91
CA ARG A 463 -11.86 -19.87 15.56
C ARG A 463 -11.32 -18.73 14.69
N ALA A 464 -10.69 -19.05 13.56
CA ALA A 464 -9.93 -18.11 12.74
C ALA A 464 -10.77 -16.89 12.32
N GLN A 465 -11.91 -17.10 11.68
CA GLN A 465 -12.74 -15.99 11.19
C GLN A 465 -13.15 -15.04 12.31
N LYS A 466 -13.67 -15.57 13.43
CA LYS A 466 -14.06 -14.76 14.58
C LYS A 466 -12.86 -14.01 15.18
N PHE A 467 -11.71 -14.68 15.32
CA PHE A 467 -10.50 -14.07 15.83
C PHE A 467 -10.02 -12.92 14.95
N TYR A 468 -9.91 -13.12 13.64
CA TYR A 468 -9.45 -12.06 12.74
C TYR A 468 -10.43 -10.90 12.68
N HIS A 469 -11.74 -11.16 12.67
CA HIS A 469 -12.75 -10.10 12.69
C HIS A 469 -12.72 -9.30 14.01
N GLU A 470 -12.75 -9.95 15.17
CA GLU A 470 -12.93 -9.26 16.46
C GLU A 470 -11.61 -8.82 17.10
N ARG A 471 -10.61 -9.71 17.08
CA ARG A 471 -9.35 -9.57 17.80
C ARG A 471 -8.26 -8.94 16.93
N VAL A 472 -8.43 -8.85 15.62
CA VAL A 472 -7.42 -8.24 14.74
C VAL A 472 -7.99 -6.99 14.07
N ASN A 473 -8.98 -7.17 13.19
CA ASN A 473 -9.57 -6.10 12.41
C ASN A 473 -10.38 -5.15 13.31
N GLY A 474 -11.19 -5.67 14.24
CA GLY A 474 -11.96 -4.87 15.19
C GLY A 474 -11.08 -4.02 16.12
N VAL A 475 -9.95 -4.57 16.58
CA VAL A 475 -8.98 -3.83 17.42
C VAL A 475 -8.30 -2.71 16.63
N ALA A 476 -7.90 -2.96 15.37
CA ALA A 476 -7.31 -1.93 14.52
C ALA A 476 -8.31 -0.83 14.16
N THR A 477 -9.56 -1.18 13.88
CA THR A 477 -10.65 -0.21 13.67
C THR A 477 -10.85 0.64 14.92
N LYS A 478 -10.93 0.02 16.10
CA LYS A 478 -11.07 0.75 17.36
C LYS A 478 -9.91 1.72 17.58
N LEU A 479 -8.67 1.28 17.34
CA LEU A 479 -7.47 2.13 17.46
C LEU A 479 -7.58 3.39 16.59
N ALA A 480 -8.00 3.26 15.33
CA ALA A 480 -8.16 4.39 14.43
C ALA A 480 -9.31 5.34 14.86
N LEU A 481 -10.42 4.80 15.38
CA LEU A 481 -11.52 5.59 15.90
C LEU A 481 -11.15 6.35 17.18
N ASP A 482 -10.43 5.71 18.10
CA ASP A 482 -9.94 6.33 19.32
C ASP A 482 -8.90 7.42 18.99
N PHE A 483 -8.01 7.17 18.02
CA PHE A 483 -7.10 8.19 17.49
C PHE A 483 -7.87 9.40 16.92
N TYR A 484 -8.89 9.17 16.10
CA TYR A 484 -9.73 10.24 15.57
C TYR A 484 -10.45 11.03 16.69
N ALA A 485 -10.80 10.38 17.80
CA ALA A 485 -11.40 11.05 18.95
C ALA A 485 -10.45 12.05 19.63
N THR A 486 -9.12 11.86 19.53
CA THR A 486 -8.12 12.77 20.09
C THR A 486 -7.75 13.93 19.16
N ARG A 487 -8.33 14.04 17.96
CA ARG A 487 -7.94 15.05 16.95
C ARG A 487 -7.91 16.51 17.44
N ARG A 488 -8.80 16.90 18.36
CA ARG A 488 -8.78 18.26 18.94
C ARG A 488 -7.52 18.50 19.78
N ARG A 489 -7.03 17.46 20.45
CA ARG A 489 -5.77 17.50 21.20
C ARG A 489 -4.56 17.69 20.27
N ILE A 490 -4.58 17.06 19.09
CA ILE A 490 -3.54 17.26 18.07
C ILE A 490 -3.44 18.74 17.69
N LYS A 491 -4.58 19.41 17.50
CA LYS A 491 -4.62 20.86 17.23
C LYS A 491 -4.03 21.69 18.37
N GLU A 492 -4.38 21.38 19.62
CA GLU A 492 -3.83 22.08 20.79
C GLU A 492 -2.30 21.94 20.87
N LEU A 493 -1.80 20.72 20.67
CA LEU A 493 -0.36 20.43 20.66
C LEU A 493 0.34 21.18 19.52
N LYS A 494 -0.20 21.15 18.30
CA LYS A 494 0.33 21.87 17.14
C LYS A 494 0.50 23.35 17.46
N ASN A 495 -0.54 23.98 18.02
CA ASN A 495 -0.52 25.40 18.38
C ASN A 495 0.51 25.70 19.47
N GLY A 496 0.67 24.82 20.45
CA GLY A 496 1.67 24.95 21.51
C GLY A 496 3.10 24.93 20.95
N ILE A 497 3.41 23.95 20.10
CA ILE A 497 4.73 23.81 19.46
C ILE A 497 5.05 25.03 18.59
N ALA A 498 4.10 25.48 17.77
CA ALA A 498 4.28 26.67 16.93
C ALA A 498 4.51 27.95 17.75
N ALA A 499 3.83 28.10 18.90
CA ALA A 499 4.00 29.25 19.78
C ALA A 499 5.35 29.24 20.52
N GLU A 500 5.90 28.06 20.84
CA GLU A 500 7.23 27.92 21.43
C GLU A 500 8.32 28.25 20.42
N ALA A 501 8.19 27.79 19.17
CA ALA A 501 9.15 28.10 18.09
C ALA A 501 9.19 29.60 17.70
N ALA A 502 8.12 30.35 17.98
CA ALA A 502 8.03 31.78 17.71
C ALA A 502 8.60 32.68 18.82
N ARG A 503 8.92 32.10 19.99
CA ARG A 503 9.55 32.80 21.13
C ARG A 503 11.06 32.65 21.06
#